data_AF-A0A132B1F5-F1
#
_entry.id   AF-A0A132B1F5-F1
#
_cell.length_a   1.000
_cell.length_b   1.000
_cell.length_c   1.000
_cell.angle_alpha   90.00
_cell.angle_beta   90.00
_cell.angle_gamma   90.00
#
_symmetry.space_group_name_H-M   'P 1'
#
loop_
_entity.id
_entity.type
_entity.pdbx_description
1 polymer ?
#
loop_
_entity_poly.entity_id
_entity_poly.type
_entity_poly.pdbx_seq_one_letter_code
_entity_poly.pdbx_strand_id
1 'polypeptide(L)'
;TSEGKSLLFILPCILPNARVTILVLPLMSLRGDLLRRVRELGIDHLVEQQDAPLVFIIVKVAYTEQFRTYAHKLAATQDLGRIVFNEAYLTIIASDYR
;
A
#
# COMPACT_ATOMS: atom_id res chain seq x y z
N THR A 1 5.64 9.86 -14.75
CA THR A 1 5.02 11.06 -14.14
C THR A 1 4.00 10.63 -13.10
N SER A 2 4.42 10.48 -11.84
CA SER A 2 3.56 10.08 -10.72
C SER A 2 3.29 11.24 -9.75
N GLU A 3 3.34 12.49 -10.22
CA GLU A 3 3.30 13.65 -9.32
C GLU A 3 1.99 13.79 -8.54
N GLY A 4 0.84 13.37 -9.09
CA GLY A 4 -0.48 13.48 -8.43
C GLY A 4 -1.08 12.18 -7.88
N LYS A 5 -0.69 11.01 -8.40
CA LYS A 5 -1.31 9.72 -7.99
C LYS A 5 -0.98 9.35 -6.56
N SER A 6 0.18 9.78 -6.06
CA SER A 6 0.56 9.53 -4.67
C SER A 6 -0.42 10.14 -3.68
N LEU A 7 -0.94 11.33 -3.97
CA LEU A 7 -1.89 12.00 -3.10
C LEU A 7 -3.20 11.21 -2.94
N LEU A 8 -3.64 10.49 -3.98
CA LEU A 8 -4.91 9.73 -3.96
C LEU A 8 -4.95 8.64 -2.89
N PHE A 9 -3.82 8.01 -2.60
CA PHE A 9 -3.75 6.98 -1.56
C PHE A 9 -3.17 7.48 -0.24
N ILE A 10 -2.46 8.61 -0.24
CA ILE A 10 -1.93 9.25 0.96
C ILE A 10 -3.01 10.04 1.71
N LEU A 11 -3.80 10.87 1.00
CA LEU A 11 -4.80 11.76 1.60
C LEU A 11 -5.79 11.04 2.51
N PRO A 12 -6.33 9.86 2.16
CA PRO A 12 -7.32 9.25 3.04
C PRO A 12 -6.68 8.51 4.24
N CYS A 13 -5.34 8.41 4.30
CA CYS A 13 -4.64 7.88 5.47
C CYS A 13 -4.49 8.91 6.59
N ILE A 14 -4.68 10.20 6.29
CA ILE A 14 -4.59 11.32 7.26
C ILE A 14 -5.96 11.79 7.77
N LEU A 15 -7.04 11.16 7.32
CA LEU A 15 -8.38 11.50 7.77
C LEU A 15 -8.65 10.91 9.16
N PRO A 16 -9.47 11.58 10.01
CA PRO A 16 -9.88 11.03 11.28
C PRO A 16 -10.62 9.69 11.07
N ASN A 17 -10.30 8.68 11.89
CA ASN A 17 -10.77 7.30 11.74
C ASN A 17 -10.28 6.59 10.47
N ALA A 18 -9.11 6.98 9.95
CA ALA A 18 -8.48 6.27 8.84
C ALA A 18 -8.25 4.80 9.19
N ARG A 19 -8.90 3.93 8.41
CA ARG A 19 -8.67 2.49 8.41
C ARG A 19 -7.40 2.16 7.61
N VAL A 20 -6.81 0.99 7.86
CA VAL A 20 -5.56 0.56 7.24
C VAL A 20 -5.70 0.54 5.71
N THR A 21 -4.79 1.26 5.06
CA THR A 21 -4.61 1.23 3.60
C THR A 21 -3.38 0.39 3.27
N ILE A 22 -3.58 -0.68 2.51
CA ILE A 22 -2.49 -1.50 1.99
C ILE A 22 -2.14 -1.01 0.59
N LEU A 23 -0.92 -0.54 0.39
CA LEU A 23 -0.41 -0.13 -0.92
C LEU A 23 0.54 -1.19 -1.47
N VAL A 24 0.14 -1.82 -2.58
CA VAL A 24 0.93 -2.81 -3.30
C VAL A 24 1.76 -2.12 -4.39
N LEU A 25 3.08 -2.23 -4.28
CA LEU A 25 4.07 -1.64 -5.18
C LEU A 25 4.74 -2.72 -6.05
N PRO A 26 4.91 -2.52 -7.36
CA PRO A 26 5.59 -3.49 -8.22
C PRO A 26 7.12 -3.47 -8.05
N LEU A 27 7.70 -2.31 -7.72
CA LEU A 27 9.15 -2.07 -7.69
C LEU A 27 9.60 -1.48 -6.35
N MET A 28 10.73 -1.97 -5.83
CA MET A 28 11.37 -1.46 -4.60
C MET A 28 11.88 -0.02 -4.73
N SER A 29 12.28 0.40 -5.93
CA SER A 29 12.74 1.78 -6.19
C SER A 29 11.65 2.80 -5.88
N LEU A 30 10.39 2.47 -6.15
CA LEU A 30 9.26 3.36 -5.90
C LEU A 30 8.93 3.49 -4.40
N ARG A 31 9.29 2.47 -3.61
CA ARG A 31 9.08 2.46 -2.16
C ARG A 31 9.92 3.55 -1.48
N GLY A 32 11.17 3.76 -1.91
CA GLY A 32 12.03 4.81 -1.36
C GLY A 32 11.46 6.22 -1.57
N ASP A 33 11.00 6.52 -2.78
CA ASP A 33 10.40 7.81 -3.11
C ASP A 33 9.09 8.07 -2.37
N LEU A 34 8.24 7.03 -2.23
CA LEU A 34 6.99 7.16 -1.48
C LEU A 34 7.23 7.33 0.02
N LEU A 35 8.16 6.57 0.59
CA LEU A 35 8.53 6.71 2.01
C LEU A 35 9.05 8.11 2.29
N ARG A 36 9.86 8.68 1.39
CA ARG A 36 10.32 10.07 1.51
C ARG A 36 9.13 11.05 1.53
N ARG A 37 8.20 10.95 0.59
CA ARG A 37 7.01 11.83 0.55
C ARG A 37 6.09 11.68 1.76
N VAL A 38 5.90 10.46 2.24
CA VAL A 38 5.07 10.16 3.42
C VAL A 38 5.72 10.70 4.70
N ARG A 39 7.05 10.68 4.80
CA ARG A 39 7.83 11.37 5.85
C ARG A 39 7.65 12.89 5.79
N GLU A 40 7.80 13.48 4.60
CA GLU A 40 7.64 14.92 4.39
C GLU A 40 6.24 15.42 4.78
N LEU A 41 5.23 14.54 4.71
CA LEU A 41 3.85 14.84 5.07
C LEU A 41 3.51 14.53 6.55
N GLY A 42 4.48 14.10 7.36
CA GLY A 42 4.28 13.81 8.78
C GLY A 42 3.37 12.60 9.06
N ILE A 43 3.27 11.67 8.10
CA ILE A 43 2.40 10.50 8.21
C ILE A 43 3.19 9.37 8.85
N ASP A 44 2.67 8.82 9.95
CA ASP A 44 3.20 7.59 10.53
C ASP A 44 3.07 6.45 9.51
N HIS A 45 4.23 5.99 9.07
CA HIS A 45 4.36 4.92 8.10
C HIS A 45 5.36 3.92 8.65
N LEU A 46 4.93 2.68 8.80
CA LEU A 46 5.84 1.60 9.10
C LEU A 46 5.83 0.59 7.98
N VAL A 47 7.03 0.17 7.63
CA VAL A 47 7.32 -0.74 6.54
C VAL A 47 6.74 -2.14 6.79
N GLU A 48 6.40 -2.51 8.03
CA GLU A 48 6.21 -3.91 8.40
C GLU A 48 5.35 -4.15 9.66
N GLN A 49 4.62 -3.16 10.21
CA GLN A 49 3.80 -3.37 11.42
C GLN A 49 2.33 -2.96 11.32
N GLN A 50 1.54 -3.57 12.22
CA GLN A 50 0.11 -3.82 12.10
C GLN A 50 -0.80 -2.64 12.46
N ASP A 51 -0.25 -1.55 13.02
CA ASP A 51 -1.03 -0.44 13.59
C ASP A 51 -0.87 0.91 12.84
N ALA A 52 -0.23 0.91 11.66
CA ALA A 52 -0.09 2.11 10.85
C ALA A 52 -1.28 2.28 9.88
N PRO A 53 -1.78 3.51 9.66
CA PRO A 53 -2.87 3.78 8.71
C PRO A 53 -2.47 3.51 7.25
N LEU A 54 -1.15 3.43 6.95
CA LEU A 54 -0.61 3.12 5.63
C LEU A 54 0.47 2.03 5.73
N VAL A 55 0.25 0.91 5.02
CA VAL A 55 1.16 -0.24 4.96
C VAL A 55 1.65 -0.44 3.54
N PHE A 56 2.98 -0.55 3.39
CA PHE A 56 3.64 -0.73 2.11
C PHE A 56 3.99 -2.20 1.87
N ILE A 57 3.51 -2.75 0.75
CA ILE A 57 3.77 -4.15 0.38
C ILE A 57 4.28 -4.19 -1.05
N ILE A 58 5.28 -5.02 -1.31
CA ILE A 58 5.70 -5.30 -2.69
C ILE A 58 4.82 -6.39 -3.28
N VAL A 59 4.61 -6.37 -4.61
CA VAL A 59 3.82 -7.40 -5.31
C VAL A 59 4.32 -8.82 -5.01
N LYS A 60 5.63 -8.98 -4.76
CA LYS A 60 6.25 -10.25 -4.37
C LYS A 60 5.73 -10.82 -3.03
N VAL A 61 5.36 -9.94 -2.11
CA VAL A 61 4.85 -10.31 -0.78
C VAL A 61 3.33 -10.44 -0.81
N ALA A 62 2.65 -9.76 -1.73
CA ALA A 62 1.20 -9.77 -1.86
C ALA A 62 0.60 -11.16 -2.22
N TYR A 63 1.40 -12.11 -2.68
CA TYR A 63 0.95 -13.49 -2.95
C TYR A 63 1.30 -14.49 -1.84
N THR A 64 1.89 -14.04 -0.73
CA THR A 64 2.29 -14.91 0.38
C THR A 64 1.12 -15.23 1.31
N GLU A 65 1.15 -16.40 1.96
CA GLU A 65 0.15 -16.73 2.99
C GLU A 65 0.18 -15.78 4.19
N GLN A 66 1.36 -15.22 4.51
CA GLN A 66 1.52 -14.22 5.56
C GLN A 66 0.71 -12.96 5.24
N PHE A 67 0.79 -12.46 4.01
CA PHE A 67 -0.03 -11.34 3.57
C PHE A 67 -1.52 -11.68 3.63
N ARG A 68 -1.90 -12.85 3.14
CA ARG A 68 -3.31 -13.28 3.14
C ARG A 68 -3.87 -13.35 4.56
N THR A 69 -3.11 -13.91 5.49
CA THR A 69 -3.47 -13.98 6.91
C THR A 69 -3.60 -12.59 7.52
N TYR A 70 -2.66 -11.69 7.22
CA TYR A 70 -2.70 -10.30 7.70
C TYR A 70 -3.92 -9.52 7.16
N ALA A 71 -4.17 -9.60 5.86
CA ALA A 71 -5.31 -8.93 5.23
C ALA A 71 -6.65 -9.46 5.75
N HIS A 72 -6.77 -10.78 5.95
CA HIS A 72 -7.95 -11.40 6.55
C HIS A 72 -8.16 -10.98 8.00
N LYS A 73 -7.08 -10.87 8.79
CA LYS A 73 -7.16 -10.36 10.16
C LYS A 73 -7.75 -8.94 10.17
N LEU A 74 -7.22 -8.04 9.35
CA LEU A 74 -7.73 -6.66 9.25
C LEU A 74 -9.17 -6.59 8.72
N ALA A 75 -9.54 -7.46 7.79
CA ALA A 75 -10.91 -7.54 7.29
C ALA A 75 -11.87 -8.01 8.38
N ALA A 76 -11.47 -9.01 9.17
CA ALA A 76 -12.28 -9.55 10.27
C ALA A 76 -12.50 -8.54 11.40
N THR A 77 -11.51 -7.68 11.70
CA THR A 77 -11.64 -6.61 12.69
C THR A 77 -12.30 -5.35 12.14
N GLN A 78 -12.66 -5.32 10.86
CA GLN A 78 -13.13 -4.14 10.13
C GLN A 78 -12.11 -2.99 10.07
N ASP A 79 -10.84 -3.24 10.36
CA ASP A 79 -9.76 -2.25 10.28
C ASP A 79 -9.19 -2.09 8.87
N LEU A 80 -9.52 -3.00 7.94
CA LEU A 80 -9.15 -2.87 6.53
C LEU A 80 -10.02 -1.81 5.84
N GLY A 81 -9.40 -0.72 5.39
CA GLY A 81 -10.07 0.33 4.63
C GLY A 81 -10.05 0.07 3.13
N ARG A 82 -8.86 -0.20 2.58
CA ARG A 82 -8.68 -0.46 1.14
C ARG A 82 -7.34 -1.14 0.82
N ILE A 83 -7.28 -1.76 -0.34
CA ILE A 83 -6.05 -2.25 -0.97
C ILE A 83 -5.87 -1.51 -2.30
N VAL A 84 -4.72 -0.87 -2.49
CA VAL A 84 -4.41 -0.07 -3.68
C VAL A 84 -3.24 -0.71 -4.41
N PHE A 85 -3.42 -1.01 -5.70
CA PHE A 85 -2.34 -1.48 -6.57
C PHE A 85 -1.76 -0.30 -7.34
N ASN A 86 -0.52 0.06 -7.03
CA ASN A 86 0.20 1.06 -7.80
C ASN A 86 0.72 0.45 -9.11
N GLU A 87 0.64 1.21 -10.20
CA GLU A 87 1.10 0.77 -11.53
C GLU A 87 0.50 -0.57 -11.97
N ALA A 88 -0.81 -0.78 -11.70
CA ALA A 88 -1.53 -2.02 -12.04
C ALA A 88 -1.45 -2.41 -13.54
N TYR A 89 -1.15 -1.47 -14.43
CA TYR A 89 -0.89 -1.76 -15.85
C TYR A 89 0.29 -2.72 -16.05
N LEU A 90 1.27 -2.76 -15.14
CA LEU A 90 2.36 -3.73 -15.18
C LEU A 90 1.88 -5.16 -14.97
N THR A 91 0.88 -5.36 -14.11
CA THR A 91 0.24 -6.67 -13.93
C THR A 91 -0.45 -7.11 -15.22
N ILE A 92 -1.16 -6.20 -15.89
CA ILE A 92 -1.87 -6.47 -17.15
C ILE A 92 -0.89 -6.86 -18.26
N ILE A 93 0.18 -6.09 -18.43
CA ILE A 93 1.23 -6.36 -19.43
C ILE A 93 1.96 -7.67 -19.12
N ALA A 94 2.21 -7.98 -17.84
CA ALA A 94 2.85 -9.24 -17.45
C ALA A 94 1.95 -10.46 -17.71
N SER A 95 0.62 -10.32 -17.65
CA SER A 95 -0.31 -11.40 -17.99
C SER A 95 -0.43 -11.66 -19.49
N ASP A 96 -0.24 -10.64 -20.35
CA ASP A 96 -0.24 -10.81 -21.82
C ASP A 96 1.04 -11.50 -22.35
N TYR A 97 2.05 -11.67 -21.50
CA TYR A 97 3.30 -12.37 -21.86
C TYR A 97 3.29 -13.86 -21.47
N ARG A 98 2.15 -14.40 -21.00
CA ARG A 98 2.00 -15.81 -20.61
C ARG A 98 1.38 -16.67 -21.69
#